data_AF-A0A9P3LWN3-F1
#
_entry.id   AF-A0A9P3LWN3-F1
#
_cell.length_a   1.000
_cell.length_b   1.000
_cell.length_c   1.000
_cell.angle_alpha   90.00
_cell.angle_beta   90.00
_cell.angle_gamma   90.00
#
_symmetry.space_group_name_H-M   'P 1'
#
loop_
_entity.id
_entity.type
_entity.pdbx_description
1 polymer ?
#
loop_
_entity_poly.entity_id
_entity_poly.type
_entity_poly.pdbx_seq_one_letter_code
_entity_poly.pdbx_strand_id
1 'polypeptide(L)'
;MSDTLLMNPFAGQNIGYLRLAVVGDSGVGKTSFARQFTETLPEVLSHDWEPLDANEDDYKRTDVLIEQFSSTMMEIPWDNMDADDEVPAKNLVFVDTPGYGSVVDAQTNFDLFMRYIGQTFDEKNKRISPFTEVSNNELMRSLVTGVGAHKFIDVCFYLIVHRLKPIDVEYMRLISEKANVVPIICKVDTQSEQEVIDLKVHVLKTLKEQGVSIYTFRIEYERLIQMAESGQAGGPPFAVSNVDKKPLSDDKNDQVSFHPASNELPLLRKLVLETQITNIRQFTVKKFINWRGKHLAAQQQQQQQQQQQAQSYYQPQQQQHQYQQVVR
;
A
#
# COMPACT_ATOMS: atom_id res chain seq x y z
N MET A 1 41.83 20.57 5.55
CA MET A 1 41.16 20.69 4.25
C MET A 1 40.20 19.53 4.16
N SER A 2 39.05 19.69 4.80
CA SER A 2 37.99 18.71 4.93
C SER A 2 36.87 19.16 4.02
N ASP A 3 36.68 18.44 2.92
CA ASP A 3 35.50 18.54 2.06
C ASP A 3 34.30 18.02 2.85
N THR A 4 33.69 18.89 3.64
CA THR A 4 32.39 18.62 4.25
C THR A 4 31.35 18.76 3.15
N LEU A 5 30.91 17.60 2.64
CA LEU A 5 29.56 17.31 2.13
C LEU A 5 28.77 18.57 1.77
N LEU A 6 28.75 18.89 0.47
CA LEU A 6 27.70 19.71 -0.13
C LEU A 6 26.36 19.07 0.21
N MET A 7 25.72 19.58 1.26
CA MET A 7 24.30 19.40 1.55
C MET A 7 23.54 19.71 0.27
N ASN A 8 22.90 18.69 -0.29
CA ASN A 8 22.05 18.80 -1.46
C ASN A 8 20.88 19.73 -1.12
N PRO A 9 20.75 20.93 -1.73
CA PRO A 9 19.75 21.93 -1.34
C PRO A 9 18.30 21.53 -1.68
N PHE A 10 18.10 20.32 -2.23
CA PHE A 10 16.80 19.72 -2.52
C PHE A 10 16.52 18.43 -1.73
N ALA A 11 17.44 17.99 -0.84
CA ALA A 11 17.15 16.91 0.10
C ALA A 11 16.04 17.37 1.06
N GLY A 12 14.89 16.70 1.03
CA GLY A 12 13.73 17.08 1.81
C GLY A 12 12.71 17.94 1.06
N GLN A 13 12.18 17.46 -0.07
CA GLN A 13 10.76 17.74 -0.32
C GLN A 13 10.02 17.18 0.90
N ASN A 14 9.23 18.00 1.58
CA ASN A 14 8.42 17.57 2.71
C ASN A 14 7.33 16.61 2.20
N ILE A 15 7.74 15.36 1.93
CA ILE A 15 6.89 14.25 1.52
C ILE A 15 5.81 14.07 2.58
N GLY A 16 6.06 14.46 3.83
CA GLY A 16 5.17 14.22 4.95
C GLY A 16 5.22 12.75 5.36
N TYR A 17 4.24 12.36 6.17
CA TYR A 17 4.01 10.97 6.53
C TYR A 17 3.35 10.22 5.38
N LEU A 18 3.97 9.13 4.94
CA LEU A 18 3.51 8.29 3.84
C LEU A 18 3.77 6.82 4.20
N ARG A 19 2.75 5.98 4.04
CA ARG A 19 2.87 4.53 4.33
C ARG A 19 2.64 3.71 3.06
N LEU A 20 3.63 2.92 2.72
CA LEU A 20 3.69 2.08 1.53
C LEU A 20 3.66 0.63 1.99
N ALA A 21 3.02 -0.25 1.22
CA ALA A 21 3.04 -1.68 1.47
C ALA A 21 3.55 -2.42 0.23
N VAL A 22 4.26 -3.52 0.45
CA VAL A 22 4.67 -4.44 -0.62
C VAL A 22 4.00 -5.79 -0.41
N VAL A 23 3.25 -6.23 -1.41
CA VAL A 23 2.49 -7.48 -1.39
C VAL A 23 2.76 -8.24 -2.67
N GLY A 24 2.81 -9.56 -2.60
CA GLY A 24 3.18 -10.40 -3.74
C GLY A 24 3.64 -11.78 -3.28
N ASP A 25 3.89 -12.65 -4.24
CA ASP A 25 4.25 -14.03 -3.96
C ASP A 25 5.61 -14.13 -3.23
N SER A 26 5.94 -15.32 -2.77
CA SER A 26 7.22 -15.63 -2.15
C SER A 26 8.35 -15.55 -3.16
N GLY A 27 9.48 -14.97 -2.78
CA GLY A 27 10.66 -14.88 -3.67
C GLY A 27 10.53 -13.89 -4.84
N VAL A 28 9.46 -13.09 -4.92
CA VAL A 28 9.30 -12.06 -5.98
C VAL A 28 10.18 -10.84 -5.81
N GLY A 29 10.83 -10.68 -4.65
CA GLY A 29 11.74 -9.56 -4.36
C GLY A 29 11.08 -8.37 -3.64
N LYS A 30 10.09 -8.62 -2.77
CA LYS A 30 9.37 -7.58 -2.00
C LYS A 30 10.31 -6.70 -1.15
N THR A 31 11.09 -7.33 -0.27
CA THR A 31 12.04 -6.65 0.61
C THR A 31 13.11 -5.91 -0.18
N SER A 32 13.67 -6.54 -1.23
CA SER A 32 14.64 -5.90 -2.12
C SER A 32 14.05 -4.69 -2.85
N PHE A 33 12.79 -4.78 -3.32
CA PHE A 33 12.10 -3.65 -3.95
C PHE A 33 11.87 -2.51 -2.96
N ALA A 34 11.38 -2.81 -1.75
CA ALA A 34 11.13 -1.80 -0.72
C ALA A 34 12.44 -1.09 -0.31
N ARG A 35 13.51 -1.87 -0.12
CA ARG A 35 14.85 -1.36 0.16
C ARG A 35 15.38 -0.49 -0.97
N GLN A 36 15.35 -0.99 -2.21
CA GLN A 36 15.81 -0.21 -3.36
C GLN A 36 15.00 1.07 -3.49
N PHE A 37 13.67 1.01 -3.35
CA PHE A 37 12.76 2.15 -3.39
C PHE A 37 13.18 3.26 -2.43
N THR A 38 13.67 2.93 -1.23
CA THR A 38 14.11 3.90 -0.22
C THR A 38 15.59 4.25 -0.26
N GLU A 39 16.51 3.28 -0.31
CA GLU A 39 17.96 3.53 -0.12
C GLU A 39 18.59 4.34 -1.24
N THR A 40 18.02 4.26 -2.45
CA THR A 40 18.52 5.02 -3.60
C THR A 40 17.79 6.36 -3.77
N LEU A 41 17.01 6.79 -2.77
CA LEU A 41 16.48 8.15 -2.70
C LEU A 41 17.55 9.08 -2.09
N PRO A 42 17.99 10.12 -2.83
CA PRO A 42 18.93 11.11 -2.30
C PRO A 42 18.43 11.85 -1.06
N GLU A 43 17.11 11.87 -0.83
CA GLU A 43 16.44 12.60 0.25
C GLU A 43 16.37 11.81 1.57
N VAL A 44 16.75 10.52 1.59
CA VAL A 44 16.70 9.71 2.80
C VAL A 44 17.87 10.05 3.72
N LEU A 45 17.55 10.53 4.92
CA LEU A 45 18.48 10.94 5.97
C LEU A 45 18.94 9.74 6.82
N SER A 46 18.02 8.82 7.11
CA SER A 46 18.28 7.60 7.89
C SER A 46 17.24 6.53 7.61
N HIS A 47 17.55 5.28 7.93
CA HIS A 47 16.62 4.16 7.77
C HIS A 47 16.92 3.02 8.76
N ASP A 48 15.89 2.24 9.08
CA ASP A 48 15.97 1.11 10.03
C ASP A 48 16.23 -0.25 9.32
N TRP A 49 16.68 -0.24 8.06
CA TRP A 49 17.04 -1.48 7.33
C TRP A 49 18.20 -2.22 7.99
N GLU A 50 18.03 -3.52 8.26
CA GLU A 50 19.15 -4.37 8.67
C GLU A 50 20.25 -4.37 7.57
N PRO A 51 21.54 -4.26 7.95
CA PRO A 51 22.62 -4.41 7.00
C PRO A 51 22.56 -5.81 6.36
N LEU A 52 22.80 -5.90 5.05
CA LEU A 52 22.96 -7.21 4.42
C LEU A 52 24.23 -7.84 5.01
N ASP A 53 24.10 -9.01 5.62
CA ASP A 53 25.26 -9.80 6.00
C ASP A 53 26.01 -10.18 4.72
N ALA A 54 27.23 -9.65 4.55
CA ALA A 54 28.03 -9.85 3.34
C ALA A 54 28.42 -11.31 3.04
N ASN A 55 28.08 -12.24 3.95
CA ASN A 55 28.36 -13.67 3.88
C ASN A 55 27.10 -14.55 3.81
N GLU A 56 25.89 -13.99 3.91
CA GLU A 56 24.65 -14.73 3.75
C GLU A 56 23.97 -14.31 2.44
N ASP A 57 24.09 -15.14 1.40
CA ASP A 57 23.26 -15.07 0.19
C ASP A 57 21.77 -15.36 0.47
N ASP A 58 21.42 -15.66 1.73
CA ASP A 58 20.09 -16.03 2.18
C ASP A 58 19.39 -14.80 2.77
N TYR A 59 18.55 -14.14 1.97
CA TYR A 59 17.60 -13.18 2.49
C TYR A 59 16.78 -13.84 3.60
N LYS A 60 16.86 -13.32 4.83
CA LYS A 60 15.98 -13.75 5.93
C LYS A 60 14.53 -13.63 5.45
N ARG A 61 13.86 -14.78 5.40
CA ARG A 61 12.49 -14.88 4.95
C ARG A 61 11.59 -14.08 5.90
N THR A 62 10.81 -13.17 5.33
CA THR A 62 9.79 -12.42 6.07
C THR A 62 8.64 -13.36 6.44
N ASP A 63 8.66 -13.91 7.65
CA ASP A 63 7.61 -14.80 8.18
C ASP A 63 6.50 -14.04 8.93
N VAL A 64 6.75 -12.78 9.29
CA VAL A 64 5.80 -11.87 9.94
C VAL A 64 5.71 -10.55 9.16
N LEU A 65 4.61 -9.82 9.31
CA LEU A 65 4.49 -8.47 8.76
C LEU A 65 5.43 -7.52 9.54
N ILE A 66 6.30 -6.80 8.82
CA ILE A 66 7.32 -5.93 9.41
C ILE A 66 7.09 -4.50 8.90
N GLU A 67 7.17 -3.52 9.81
CA GLU A 67 7.23 -2.11 9.44
C GLU A 67 8.69 -1.66 9.44
N GLN A 68 9.17 -1.21 8.29
CA GLN A 68 10.49 -0.62 8.11
C GLN A 68 10.35 0.88 7.92
N PHE A 69 11.21 1.63 8.61
CA PHE A 69 11.14 3.08 8.66
C PHE A 69 12.29 3.70 7.87
N SER A 70 12.00 4.79 7.19
CA SER A 70 12.96 5.68 6.57
C SER A 70 12.57 7.12 6.87
N SER A 71 13.58 7.97 7.01
CA SER A 71 13.44 9.36 7.38
C SER A 71 13.84 10.24 6.21
N THR A 72 12.95 11.16 5.82
CA THR A 72 13.24 12.20 4.80
C THR A 72 13.08 13.61 5.36
N MET A 73 12.84 13.73 6.67
CA MET A 73 12.73 14.99 7.39
C MET A 73 13.18 14.80 8.84
N MET A 74 13.50 15.92 9.49
CA MET A 74 13.73 15.98 10.92
C MET A 74 12.43 16.39 11.63
N GLU A 75 12.22 15.92 12.86
CA GLU A 75 11.14 16.35 13.73
C GLU A 75 11.65 16.57 15.16
N ILE A 76 10.95 17.42 15.90
CA ILE A 76 11.21 17.62 17.33
C ILE A 76 10.27 16.67 18.09
N PRO A 77 10.79 15.70 18.85
CA PRO A 77 9.97 14.80 19.65
C PRO A 77 9.19 15.59 20.70
N TRP A 78 7.90 15.25 20.88
CA TRP A 78 7.03 15.90 21.86
C TRP A 78 7.56 15.80 23.30
N ASP A 79 8.34 14.76 23.59
CA ASP A 79 8.98 14.47 24.87
C ASP A 79 10.32 15.20 25.08
N ASN A 80 10.89 15.82 24.04
CA ASN A 80 12.17 16.54 24.09
C ASN A 80 12.06 18.01 23.65
N MET A 81 10.88 18.64 23.75
CA MET A 81 10.68 20.04 23.34
C MET A 81 11.59 21.05 24.07
N ASP A 82 12.10 20.72 25.25
CA ASP A 82 12.97 21.62 26.03
C ASP A 82 14.43 21.65 25.55
N ALA A 83 14.84 20.68 24.72
CA ALA A 83 16.22 20.53 24.27
C ALA A 83 16.47 21.09 22.85
N ASP A 84 15.41 21.44 22.10
CA ASP A 84 15.46 21.78 20.66
C ASP A 84 16.23 20.73 19.81
N ASP A 85 16.34 19.50 20.31
CA ASP A 85 17.05 18.41 19.64
C ASP A 85 16.16 17.82 18.53
N GLU A 86 16.52 18.10 17.28
CA GLU A 86 15.90 17.50 16.12
C GLU A 86 16.35 16.04 15.92
N VAL A 87 15.40 15.13 15.73
CA VAL A 87 15.68 13.72 15.38
C VAL A 87 15.09 13.37 14.02
N PRO A 88 15.64 12.38 13.30
CA PRO A 88 15.04 11.92 12.05
C PRO A 88 13.62 11.38 12.25
N ALA A 89 12.65 11.94 11.53
CA ALA A 89 11.25 11.54 11.63
C ALA A 89 11.02 10.18 10.98
N LYS A 90 10.13 9.35 11.54
CA LYS A 90 9.74 8.06 10.94
C LYS A 90 8.61 8.23 9.93
N ASN A 91 8.83 9.11 8.95
CA ASN A 91 7.78 9.62 8.07
C ASN A 91 7.51 8.75 6.83
N LEU A 92 8.50 7.99 6.33
CA LEU A 92 8.30 7.05 5.23
C LEU A 92 8.32 5.62 5.79
N VAL A 93 7.19 4.92 5.70
CA VAL A 93 7.06 3.56 6.24
C VAL A 93 6.79 2.58 5.13
N PHE A 94 7.57 1.51 5.08
CA PHE A 94 7.32 0.34 4.26
C PHE A 94 6.80 -0.80 5.13
N VAL A 95 5.61 -1.30 4.79
CA VAL A 95 5.05 -2.51 5.38
C VAL A 95 5.44 -3.67 4.47
N ASP A 96 6.45 -4.42 4.89
CA ASP A 96 6.86 -5.66 4.23
C ASP A 96 6.00 -6.82 4.72
N THR A 97 5.48 -7.61 3.77
CA THR A 97 4.54 -8.68 4.05
C THR A 97 5.15 -10.04 3.71
N PRO A 98 4.82 -11.11 4.45
CA PRO A 98 5.17 -12.46 4.06
C PRO A 98 4.62 -12.80 2.67
N GLY A 99 5.38 -13.54 1.87
CA GLY A 99 4.89 -14.02 0.58
C GLY A 99 3.78 -15.07 0.75
N TYR A 100 2.70 -14.97 -0.02
CA TYR A 100 1.57 -15.89 0.14
C TYR A 100 1.86 -17.34 -0.30
N GLY A 101 2.78 -17.58 -1.25
CA GLY A 101 3.18 -18.94 -1.62
C GLY A 101 4.16 -19.63 -0.66
N SER A 102 4.46 -19.03 0.50
CA SER A 102 5.52 -19.49 1.42
C SER A 102 5.04 -20.48 2.48
N VAL A 103 3.74 -20.49 2.77
CA VAL A 103 3.09 -21.34 3.78
C VAL A 103 2.14 -22.31 3.10
N VAL A 104 1.79 -23.39 3.81
CA VAL A 104 0.80 -24.38 3.37
C VAL A 104 -0.55 -23.71 3.06
N ASP A 105 -0.84 -22.58 3.71
CA ASP A 105 -2.04 -21.78 3.47
C ASP A 105 -1.72 -20.32 3.09
N ALA A 106 -1.85 -20.01 1.80
CA ALA A 106 -1.70 -18.68 1.23
C ALA A 106 -2.75 -17.68 1.75
N GLN A 107 -3.92 -18.16 2.17
CA GLN A 107 -5.01 -17.34 2.68
C GLN A 107 -4.63 -16.70 4.01
N THR A 108 -3.97 -17.45 4.90
CA THR A 108 -3.53 -16.95 6.22
C THR A 108 -2.65 -15.70 6.10
N ASN A 109 -1.68 -15.67 5.18
CA ASN A 109 -0.80 -14.50 4.98
C ASN A 109 -1.56 -13.30 4.40
N PHE A 110 -2.48 -13.56 3.49
CA PHE A 110 -3.33 -12.54 2.92
C PHE A 110 -4.27 -11.94 3.98
N ASP A 111 -4.91 -12.78 4.79
CA ASP A 111 -5.77 -12.37 5.89
C ASP A 111 -5.01 -11.57 6.95
N LEU A 112 -3.73 -11.92 7.21
CA LEU A 112 -2.87 -11.15 8.10
C LEU A 112 -2.72 -9.70 7.62
N PHE A 113 -2.41 -9.49 6.33
CA PHE A 113 -2.29 -8.15 5.76
C PHE A 113 -3.64 -7.42 5.72
N MET A 114 -4.72 -8.11 5.32
CA MET A 114 -6.06 -7.53 5.29
C MET A 114 -6.56 -7.11 6.69
N ARG A 115 -6.22 -7.89 7.72
CA ARG A 115 -6.50 -7.56 9.11
C ARG A 115 -5.69 -6.35 9.55
N TYR A 116 -4.40 -6.30 9.22
CA TYR A 116 -3.54 -5.16 9.53
C TYR A 116 -4.12 -3.85 8.95
N ILE A 117 -4.44 -3.80 7.65
CA ILE A 117 -5.02 -2.58 7.05
C ILE A 117 -6.39 -2.25 7.64
N GLY A 118 -7.22 -3.25 7.94
CA GLY A 118 -8.51 -3.07 8.59
C GLY A 118 -8.39 -2.44 9.99
N GLN A 119 -7.42 -2.90 10.78
CA GLN A 119 -7.14 -2.35 12.11
C GLN A 119 -6.77 -0.87 12.05
N THR A 120 -5.99 -0.43 11.05
CA THR A 120 -5.67 1.00 10.92
C THR A 120 -6.92 1.87 10.70
N PHE A 121 -7.92 1.36 9.97
CA PHE A 121 -9.20 2.03 9.75
C PHE A 121 -10.02 2.03 11.05
N ASP A 122 -10.14 0.88 11.72
CA ASP A 122 -10.86 0.76 12.99
C ASP A 122 -10.29 1.67 14.08
N GLU A 123 -8.97 1.68 14.24
CA GLU A 123 -8.27 2.54 15.21
C GLU A 123 -8.55 4.01 14.93
N LYS A 124 -8.47 4.45 13.67
CA LYS A 124 -8.75 5.84 13.33
C LYS A 124 -10.22 6.18 13.55
N ASN A 125 -11.14 5.29 13.20
CA ASN A 125 -12.56 5.50 13.41
C ASN A 125 -12.91 5.61 14.90
N LYS A 126 -12.30 4.79 15.77
CA LYS A 126 -12.46 4.88 17.23
C LYS A 126 -11.97 6.21 17.81
N ARG A 127 -10.90 6.79 17.23
CA ARG A 127 -10.36 8.10 17.63
C ARG A 127 -11.22 9.27 17.17
N ILE A 128 -12.07 9.09 16.16
CA ILE A 128 -13.03 10.12 15.75
C ILE A 128 -14.22 10.02 16.71
N SER A 129 -14.43 11.09 17.50
CA SER A 129 -15.47 11.15 18.53
C SER A 129 -16.83 10.63 18.00
N PRO A 130 -17.47 9.67 18.68
CA PRO A 130 -18.80 9.19 18.30
C PRO A 130 -19.89 10.25 18.54
N PHE A 131 -19.58 11.30 19.30
CA PHE A 131 -20.51 12.38 19.67
C PHE A 131 -20.39 13.61 18.77
N THR A 132 -19.49 13.59 17.80
CA THR A 132 -19.27 14.71 16.88
C THR A 132 -19.68 14.28 15.48
N GLU A 133 -20.72 14.90 14.93
CA GLU A 133 -21.09 14.76 13.53
C GLU A 133 -20.03 15.44 12.66
N VAL A 134 -18.94 14.72 12.39
CA VAL A 134 -17.88 15.21 11.50
C VAL A 134 -18.30 14.96 10.06
N SER A 135 -18.46 16.03 9.29
CA SER A 135 -18.81 15.92 7.87
C SER A 135 -17.71 15.23 7.06
N ASN A 136 -18.08 14.57 5.95
CA ASN A 136 -17.09 13.96 5.04
C ASN A 136 -16.05 14.97 4.53
N ASN A 137 -16.46 16.23 4.31
CA ASN A 137 -15.55 17.29 3.87
C ASN A 137 -14.52 17.66 4.94
N GLU A 138 -14.92 17.67 6.21
CA GLU A 138 -14.03 17.94 7.34
C GLU A 138 -13.05 16.78 7.57
N LEU A 139 -13.50 15.53 7.43
CA LEU A 139 -12.61 14.36 7.40
C LEU A 139 -11.61 14.44 6.26
N MET A 140 -12.06 14.81 5.06
CA MET A 140 -11.15 14.98 3.92
C MET A 140 -10.07 16.02 4.22
N ARG A 141 -10.45 17.21 4.71
CA ARG A 141 -9.49 18.27 5.01
C ARG A 141 -8.51 17.89 6.13
N SER A 142 -9.00 17.25 7.19
CA SER A 142 -8.17 16.87 8.35
C SER A 142 -7.24 15.68 8.08
N LEU A 143 -7.62 14.76 7.19
CA LEU A 143 -6.87 13.52 6.98
C LEU A 143 -5.92 13.56 5.77
N VAL A 144 -6.19 14.37 4.75
CA VAL A 144 -5.35 14.45 3.52
C VAL A 144 -3.99 15.15 3.75
N THR A 145 -3.74 15.64 4.96
CA THR A 145 -2.54 16.37 5.34
C THR A 145 -1.28 15.48 5.38
N GLY A 146 -0.11 16.06 5.12
CA GLY A 146 1.19 15.37 5.27
C GLY A 146 1.69 15.24 6.70
N VAL A 147 0.95 15.70 7.71
CA VAL A 147 1.40 15.74 9.12
C VAL A 147 1.17 14.42 9.90
N GLY A 148 0.85 13.32 9.22
CA GLY A 148 0.65 12.03 9.90
C GLY A 148 -0.70 11.87 10.61
N ALA A 149 -1.76 12.50 10.07
CA ALA A 149 -3.11 12.46 10.66
C ALA A 149 -3.74 11.05 10.73
N HIS A 150 -3.18 10.07 10.00
CA HIS A 150 -3.63 8.69 9.93
C HIS A 150 -2.46 7.71 9.68
N LYS A 151 -2.70 6.41 9.90
CA LYS A 151 -1.76 5.31 9.65
C LYS A 151 -2.19 4.35 8.53
N PHE A 152 -3.09 4.80 7.66
CA PHE A 152 -3.57 4.03 6.52
C PHE A 152 -2.43 3.70 5.55
N ILE A 153 -2.58 2.62 4.79
CA ILE A 153 -1.69 2.33 3.67
C ILE A 153 -2.08 3.20 2.48
N ASP A 154 -1.20 4.12 2.12
CA ASP A 154 -1.39 5.05 1.01
C ASP A 154 -1.23 4.37 -0.34
N VAL A 155 -0.21 3.52 -0.48
CA VAL A 155 0.04 2.74 -1.71
C VAL A 155 0.36 1.31 -1.34
N CYS A 156 -0.26 0.37 -2.04
CA CYS A 156 0.09 -1.04 -1.99
C CYS A 156 0.70 -1.42 -3.33
N PHE A 157 2.01 -1.65 -3.37
CA PHE A 157 2.70 -2.21 -4.52
C PHE A 157 2.42 -3.70 -4.58
N TYR A 158 1.73 -4.14 -5.63
CA TYR A 158 1.44 -5.55 -5.86
C TYR A 158 2.43 -6.13 -6.87
N LEU A 159 3.36 -6.95 -6.40
CA LEU A 159 4.47 -7.48 -7.20
C LEU A 159 4.05 -8.75 -7.94
N ILE A 160 4.18 -8.71 -9.27
CA ILE A 160 3.88 -9.78 -10.22
C ILE A 160 5.19 -10.17 -10.91
N VAL A 161 5.44 -11.47 -11.04
CA VAL A 161 6.65 -11.99 -11.70
C VAL A 161 6.25 -13.06 -12.73
N HIS A 162 6.71 -12.89 -13.98
CA HIS A 162 6.47 -13.74 -15.17
C HIS A 162 5.01 -13.91 -15.62
N ARG A 163 4.05 -14.10 -14.70
CA ARG A 163 2.64 -14.31 -15.03
C ARG A 163 1.71 -13.77 -13.96
N LEU A 164 0.53 -13.32 -14.40
CA LEU A 164 -0.59 -13.00 -13.51
C LEU A 164 -1.32 -14.30 -13.12
N LYS A 165 -1.41 -14.58 -11.81
CA LYS A 165 -2.16 -15.73 -11.29
C LYS A 165 -3.60 -15.31 -10.96
N PRO A 166 -4.59 -16.23 -11.03
CA PRO A 166 -5.97 -15.92 -10.63
C PRO A 166 -6.08 -15.38 -9.20
N ILE A 167 -5.30 -15.93 -8.27
CA ILE A 167 -5.23 -15.47 -6.88
C ILE A 167 -4.76 -14.01 -6.78
N ASP A 168 -3.90 -13.56 -7.70
CA ASP A 168 -3.44 -12.18 -7.71
C ASP A 168 -4.58 -11.20 -8.02
N VAL A 169 -5.48 -11.58 -8.92
CA VAL A 169 -6.66 -10.79 -9.27
C VAL A 169 -7.60 -10.65 -8.08
N GLU A 170 -7.83 -11.74 -7.35
CA GLU A 170 -8.67 -11.74 -6.14
C GLU A 170 -8.06 -10.90 -5.02
N TYR A 171 -6.76 -11.07 -4.76
CA TYR A 171 -6.06 -10.31 -3.73
C TYR A 171 -6.03 -8.82 -4.05
N MET A 172 -5.70 -8.44 -5.28
CA MET A 172 -5.76 -7.03 -5.72
C MET A 172 -7.18 -6.46 -5.58
N ARG A 173 -8.23 -7.23 -5.90
CA ARG A 173 -9.63 -6.80 -5.73
C ARG A 173 -9.92 -6.43 -4.28
N LEU A 174 -9.60 -7.31 -3.35
CA LEU A 174 -9.87 -7.13 -1.93
C LEU A 174 -9.03 -6.01 -1.30
N ILE A 175 -7.75 -5.89 -1.68
CA ILE A 175 -6.88 -4.81 -1.20
C ILE A 175 -7.35 -3.45 -1.74
N SER A 176 -7.84 -3.40 -2.99
CA SER A 176 -8.25 -2.15 -3.64
C SER A 176 -9.35 -1.40 -2.89
N GLU A 177 -10.14 -2.08 -2.07
CA GLU A 177 -11.18 -1.45 -1.23
C GLU A 177 -10.61 -0.55 -0.13
N LYS A 178 -9.37 -0.81 0.32
CA LYS A 178 -8.79 -0.17 1.51
C LYS A 178 -7.48 0.57 1.21
N ALA A 179 -6.72 0.19 0.19
CA ALA A 179 -5.44 0.82 -0.18
C ALA A 179 -5.35 1.03 -1.70
N ASN A 180 -4.54 1.99 -2.16
CA ASN A 180 -4.31 2.24 -3.59
C ASN A 180 -3.37 1.18 -4.16
N VAL A 181 -3.92 0.20 -4.88
CA VAL A 181 -3.14 -0.89 -5.48
C VAL A 181 -2.43 -0.40 -6.74
N VAL A 182 -1.11 -0.57 -6.78
CA VAL A 182 -0.25 -0.29 -7.94
C VAL A 182 0.43 -1.58 -8.36
N PRO A 183 0.04 -2.18 -9.50
CA PRO A 183 0.70 -3.40 -9.98
C PRO A 183 2.12 -3.09 -10.47
N ILE A 184 3.07 -3.92 -10.07
CA ILE A 184 4.48 -3.85 -10.44
C ILE A 184 4.88 -5.18 -11.07
N ILE A 185 5.48 -5.14 -12.25
CA ILE A 185 6.15 -6.31 -12.85
C ILE A 185 7.59 -6.27 -12.38
N CYS A 186 7.99 -7.26 -11.58
CA CYS A 186 9.33 -7.36 -11.02
C CYS A 186 10.23 -8.28 -11.82
N LYS A 187 11.54 -8.24 -11.51
CA LYS A 187 12.58 -9.05 -12.14
C LYS A 187 12.59 -8.92 -13.66
N VAL A 188 12.40 -7.70 -14.16
CA VAL A 188 12.34 -7.43 -15.61
C VAL A 188 13.70 -7.57 -16.29
N ASP A 189 14.78 -7.69 -15.52
CA ASP A 189 16.10 -8.13 -15.97
C ASP A 189 16.13 -9.58 -16.45
N THR A 190 15.14 -10.40 -16.05
CA THR A 190 15.01 -11.81 -16.44
C THR A 190 14.00 -12.05 -17.57
N GLN A 191 13.39 -10.98 -18.09
CA GLN A 191 12.35 -11.02 -19.12
C GLN A 191 12.74 -10.12 -20.30
N SER A 192 12.46 -10.60 -21.51
CA SER A 192 12.62 -9.79 -22.72
C SER A 192 11.61 -8.63 -22.72
N GLU A 193 11.93 -7.57 -23.45
CA GLU A 193 11.02 -6.42 -23.60
C GLU A 193 9.63 -6.83 -24.09
N GLN A 194 9.55 -7.77 -25.04
CA GLN A 194 8.27 -8.27 -25.55
C GLN A 194 7.47 -9.04 -24.49
N GLU A 195 8.12 -9.90 -23.69
CA GLU A 195 7.44 -10.61 -22.60
C GLU A 195 6.86 -9.64 -21.56
N VAL A 196 7.58 -8.55 -21.25
CA VAL A 196 7.09 -7.52 -20.34
C VAL A 196 5.91 -6.76 -20.95
N ILE A 197 5.97 -6.41 -22.23
CA ILE A 197 4.86 -5.77 -22.96
C ILE A 197 3.62 -6.65 -22.93
N ASP A 198 3.76 -7.93 -23.32
CA ASP A 198 2.66 -8.88 -23.35
C ASP A 198 2.04 -9.07 -21.95
N LEU A 199 2.88 -9.16 -20.91
CA LEU A 199 2.42 -9.25 -19.54
C LEU A 199 1.69 -7.99 -19.07
N LYS A 200 2.17 -6.77 -19.41
CA LYS A 200 1.46 -5.52 -19.09
C LYS A 200 0.07 -5.48 -19.71
N VAL A 201 -0.02 -5.83 -21.00
CA VAL A 201 -1.30 -5.87 -21.73
C VAL A 201 -2.23 -6.90 -21.10
N HIS A 202 -1.72 -8.11 -20.82
CA HIS A 202 -2.49 -9.18 -20.20
C HIS A 202 -3.01 -8.80 -18.82
N VAL A 203 -2.17 -8.18 -17.97
CA VAL A 203 -2.56 -7.70 -16.64
C VAL A 203 -3.68 -6.68 -16.73
N LEU A 204 -3.53 -5.65 -17.57
CA LEU A 204 -4.56 -4.60 -17.71
C LEU A 204 -5.87 -5.15 -18.26
N LYS A 205 -5.85 -5.99 -19.30
CA LYS A 205 -7.08 -6.56 -19.86
C LYS A 205 -7.80 -7.43 -18.84
N THR A 206 -7.07 -8.32 -18.16
CA THR A 206 -7.64 -9.22 -17.16
C THR A 206 -8.24 -8.45 -15.98
N LEU A 207 -7.53 -7.45 -15.43
CA LEU A 207 -8.04 -6.66 -14.31
C LEU A 207 -9.28 -5.85 -14.70
N LYS A 208 -9.33 -5.32 -15.93
CA LYS A 208 -10.51 -4.63 -16.45
C LYS A 208 -11.71 -5.56 -16.58
N GLU A 209 -11.53 -6.71 -17.22
CA GLU A 209 -12.58 -7.72 -17.41
C GLU A 209 -13.16 -8.22 -16.09
N GLN A 210 -12.30 -8.35 -15.08
CA GLN A 210 -12.67 -8.82 -13.75
C GLN A 210 -13.22 -7.70 -12.85
N GLY A 211 -13.18 -6.43 -13.29
CA GLY A 211 -13.67 -5.29 -12.52
C GLY A 211 -12.78 -4.92 -11.32
N VAL A 212 -11.48 -5.18 -11.40
CA VAL A 212 -10.51 -4.84 -10.34
C VAL A 212 -9.99 -3.42 -10.55
N SER A 213 -10.19 -2.57 -9.54
CA SER A 213 -9.72 -1.18 -9.57
C SER A 213 -8.27 -1.08 -9.12
N ILE A 214 -7.40 -0.58 -9.99
CA ILE A 214 -6.02 -0.19 -9.65
C ILE A 214 -5.88 1.34 -9.63
N TYR A 215 -4.82 1.85 -9.02
CA TYR A 215 -4.50 3.27 -9.03
C TYR A 215 -3.79 3.65 -10.32
N THR A 216 -4.41 4.50 -11.15
CA THR A 216 -3.95 4.78 -12.53
C THR A 216 -3.15 6.06 -12.70
N PHE A 217 -2.78 6.75 -11.60
CA PHE A 217 -2.01 8.00 -11.65
C PHE A 217 -2.61 9.08 -12.58
N ARG A 218 -3.96 9.17 -12.60
CA ARG A 218 -4.76 10.07 -13.46
C ARG A 218 -4.69 9.76 -14.96
N ILE A 219 -4.24 8.57 -15.34
CA ILE A 219 -4.31 8.08 -16.71
C ILE A 219 -5.61 7.29 -16.85
N GLU A 220 -6.32 7.50 -17.96
CA GLU A 220 -7.51 6.70 -18.28
C GLU A 220 -7.14 5.24 -18.52
N TYR A 221 -8.01 4.32 -18.13
CA TYR A 221 -7.69 2.89 -18.19
C TYR A 221 -7.45 2.41 -19.62
N GLU A 222 -8.27 2.86 -20.57
CA GLU A 222 -8.11 2.58 -22.00
C GLU A 222 -6.76 3.11 -22.52
N ARG A 223 -6.32 4.27 -22.03
CA ARG A 223 -5.03 4.84 -22.40
C ARG A 223 -3.87 4.00 -21.86
N LEU A 224 -3.98 3.44 -20.65
CA LEU A 224 -2.98 2.51 -20.12
C LEU A 224 -2.84 1.27 -21.00
N ILE A 225 -3.95 0.70 -21.48
CA ILE A 225 -3.91 -0.45 -22.39
C ILE A 225 -3.20 -0.07 -23.70
N GLN A 226 -3.54 1.07 -24.30
CA GLN A 226 -2.88 1.54 -25.53
C GLN A 226 -1.38 1.78 -25.33
N MET A 227 -0.98 2.33 -24.17
CA MET A 227 0.42 2.55 -23.83
C MET A 227 1.15 1.21 -23.66
N ALA A 228 0.53 0.22 -23.02
CA ALA A 228 1.10 -1.11 -22.91
C ALA A 228 1.26 -1.77 -24.28
N GLU A 229 0.25 -1.72 -25.15
CA GLU A 229 0.28 -2.30 -26.51
C GLU A 229 1.33 -1.65 -27.41
N SER A 230 1.66 -0.37 -27.19
CA SER A 230 2.70 0.34 -27.94
C SER A 230 4.10 0.28 -27.30
N GLY A 231 4.25 -0.43 -26.17
CA GLY A 231 5.49 -0.44 -25.39
C GLY A 231 5.85 0.90 -24.73
N GLN A 232 4.91 1.85 -24.68
CA GLN A 232 5.13 3.15 -24.07
C GLN A 232 5.14 3.05 -22.54
N ALA A 233 6.29 3.35 -21.92
CA ALA A 233 6.39 3.54 -20.47
C ALA A 233 5.61 4.79 -20.00
N GLY A 234 5.18 4.81 -18.74
CA GLY A 234 4.47 5.98 -18.21
C GLY A 234 3.35 5.70 -17.21
N GLY A 235 2.99 4.44 -16.98
CA GLY A 235 1.87 4.09 -16.12
C GLY A 235 1.86 2.61 -15.72
N PRO A 236 0.98 2.25 -14.77
CA PRO A 236 0.90 0.89 -14.27
C PRO A 236 0.39 -0.10 -15.33
N PRO A 237 0.87 -1.37 -15.33
CA PRO A 237 1.89 -1.91 -14.43
C PRO A 237 3.30 -1.39 -14.74
N PHE A 238 4.06 -1.01 -13.70
CA PHE A 238 5.43 -0.54 -13.85
C PHE A 238 6.41 -1.71 -13.90
N ALA A 239 7.35 -1.68 -14.85
CA ALA A 239 8.44 -2.65 -14.96
C ALA A 239 9.61 -2.25 -14.04
N VAL A 240 9.99 -3.11 -13.08
CA VAL A 240 11.05 -2.80 -12.10
C VAL A 240 12.05 -3.94 -11.99
N SER A 241 13.33 -3.56 -11.95
CA SER A 241 14.46 -4.46 -11.67
C SER A 241 15.25 -3.97 -10.46
N ASN A 242 15.65 -4.94 -9.62
CA ASN A 242 16.45 -4.72 -8.42
C ASN A 242 17.95 -4.91 -8.67
N VAL A 243 18.36 -5.16 -9.92
CA VAL A 243 19.75 -5.46 -10.29
C VAL A 243 20.34 -4.26 -11.04
N ASP A 244 21.38 -3.64 -10.46
CA ASP A 244 22.10 -2.52 -11.09
C ASP A 244 23.04 -2.94 -12.22
N LYS A 245 23.47 -4.23 -12.24
CA LYS A 245 24.40 -4.78 -13.24
C LYS A 245 24.02 -6.20 -13.67
N LYS A 246 23.92 -6.40 -14.98
CA LYS A 246 23.68 -7.70 -15.62
C LYS A 246 24.66 -8.77 -15.07
N PRO A 247 24.23 -10.00 -14.77
CA PRO A 247 25.17 -11.11 -14.73
C PRO A 247 25.77 -11.25 -16.13
N LEU A 248 27.08 -11.03 -16.26
CA LEU A 248 27.80 -11.33 -17.49
C LEU A 248 27.59 -12.83 -17.78
N SER A 249 27.04 -13.15 -18.95
CA SER A 249 27.10 -14.54 -19.44
C SER A 249 28.56 -14.83 -19.78
N ASP A 250 29.19 -15.77 -19.06
CA ASP A 250 30.54 -16.26 -19.39
C ASP A 250 30.56 -17.06 -20.71
N ASP A 251 29.39 -17.37 -21.27
CA ASP A 251 29.24 -18.11 -22.52
C ASP A 251 29.40 -17.21 -23.76
N LYS A 252 30.51 -17.43 -24.47
CA LYS A 252 30.85 -16.75 -25.74
C LYS A 252 29.96 -17.13 -26.93
N ASN A 253 28.97 -18.01 -26.72
CA ASN A 253 28.08 -18.54 -27.76
C ASN A 253 26.63 -18.03 -27.70
N ASP A 254 26.27 -17.22 -26.69
CA ASP A 254 24.96 -16.57 -26.63
C ASP A 254 24.93 -15.35 -27.55
N GLN A 255 24.74 -15.60 -28.86
CA GLN A 255 24.51 -14.56 -29.87
C GLN A 255 23.06 -14.04 -29.88
N VAL A 256 22.21 -14.45 -28.94
CA VAL A 256 20.90 -13.81 -28.76
C VAL A 256 21.13 -12.56 -27.90
N SER A 257 21.15 -11.39 -28.53
CA SER A 257 21.19 -10.11 -27.85
C SER A 257 19.90 -9.91 -27.02
N PHE A 258 19.89 -10.45 -25.81
CA PHE A 258 18.84 -10.21 -24.85
C PHE A 258 18.93 -8.75 -24.37
N HIS A 259 17.93 -7.95 -24.77
CA HIS A 259 17.73 -6.59 -24.28
C HIS A 259 16.71 -6.63 -23.13
N PRO A 260 17.14 -6.41 -21.87
CA PRO A 260 16.22 -6.38 -20.74
C PRO A 260 15.27 -5.20 -20.87
N ALA A 261 14.05 -5.33 -20.34
CA ALA A 261 13.10 -4.23 -20.33
C ALA A 261 13.61 -3.05 -19.49
N SER A 262 13.17 -1.84 -19.85
CA SER A 262 13.54 -0.62 -19.14
C SER A 262 13.06 -0.62 -17.69
N ASN A 263 13.90 -0.15 -16.78
CA ASN A 263 13.56 0.00 -15.36
C ASN A 263 12.79 1.30 -15.12
N GLU A 264 11.53 1.19 -14.72
CA GLU A 264 10.62 2.32 -14.46
C GLU A 264 10.63 2.79 -13.00
N LEU A 265 11.49 2.23 -12.14
CA LEU A 265 11.58 2.62 -10.73
C LEU A 265 11.78 4.14 -10.51
N PRO A 266 12.64 4.86 -11.27
CA PRO A 266 12.76 6.31 -11.12
C PRO A 266 11.46 7.05 -11.41
N LEU A 267 10.71 6.62 -12.42
CA LEU A 267 9.41 7.20 -12.77
C LEU A 267 8.38 6.92 -11.67
N LEU A 268 8.33 5.68 -11.18
CA LEU A 268 7.42 5.28 -10.10
C LEU A 268 7.64 6.15 -8.84
N ARG A 269 8.90 6.37 -8.45
CA ARG A 269 9.24 7.26 -7.33
C ARG A 269 8.77 8.67 -7.55
N LYS A 270 9.10 9.27 -8.70
CA LYS A 270 8.67 10.62 -9.05
C LYS A 270 7.15 10.77 -9.00
N LEU A 271 6.42 9.76 -9.45
CA LEU A 271 4.96 9.77 -9.39
C LEU A 271 4.44 9.66 -7.95
N VAL A 272 4.94 8.71 -7.15
CA VAL A 272 4.44 8.44 -5.79
C VAL A 272 4.86 9.52 -4.80
N LEU A 273 6.10 9.97 -4.85
CA LEU A 273 6.72 10.83 -3.84
C LEU A 273 6.61 12.32 -4.16
N GLU A 274 6.58 12.70 -5.44
CA GLU A 274 6.61 14.12 -5.83
C GLU A 274 5.29 14.55 -6.50
N THR A 275 4.87 13.85 -7.54
CA THR A 275 3.85 14.38 -8.48
C THR A 275 2.42 14.08 -8.03
N GLN A 276 2.16 12.91 -7.46
CA GLN A 276 0.81 12.41 -7.16
C GLN A 276 0.54 12.19 -5.68
N ILE A 277 1.46 12.56 -4.78
CA ILE A 277 1.36 12.29 -3.34
C ILE A 277 0.05 12.80 -2.71
N THR A 278 -0.36 14.03 -3.03
CA THR A 278 -1.62 14.62 -2.53
C THR A 278 -2.83 13.86 -3.04
N ASN A 279 -2.79 13.39 -4.29
CA ASN A 279 -3.89 12.62 -4.87
C ASN A 279 -3.98 11.24 -4.24
N ILE A 280 -2.84 10.57 -4.06
CA ILE A 280 -2.76 9.28 -3.38
C ILE A 280 -3.44 9.40 -2.01
N ARG A 281 -3.06 10.39 -1.19
CA ARG A 281 -3.69 10.66 0.10
C ARG A 281 -5.20 10.90 -0.01
N GLN A 282 -5.65 11.72 -0.97
CA GLN A 282 -7.08 11.95 -1.19
C GLN A 282 -7.84 10.66 -1.49
N PHE A 283 -7.28 9.79 -2.33
CA PHE A 283 -7.89 8.49 -2.63
C PHE A 283 -7.88 7.57 -1.42
N THR A 284 -6.80 7.53 -0.63
CA THR A 284 -6.72 6.77 0.63
C THR A 284 -7.82 7.21 1.60
N VAL A 285 -7.95 8.52 1.83
CA VAL A 285 -8.96 9.07 2.75
C VAL A 285 -10.38 8.84 2.22
N LYS A 286 -10.61 8.94 0.91
CA LYS A 286 -11.90 8.62 0.30
C LYS A 286 -12.30 7.17 0.54
N LYS A 287 -11.34 6.23 0.48
CA LYS A 287 -11.59 4.81 0.81
C LYS A 287 -11.98 4.64 2.28
N PHE A 288 -11.29 5.32 3.19
CA PHE A 288 -11.64 5.33 4.61
C PHE A 288 -13.06 5.89 4.85
N ILE A 289 -13.41 7.03 4.24
CA ILE A 289 -14.75 7.63 4.38
C ILE A 289 -15.84 6.69 3.87
N ASN A 290 -15.63 6.08 2.70
CA ASN A 290 -16.57 5.09 2.15
C ASN A 290 -16.71 3.87 3.06
N TRP A 291 -15.60 3.35 3.58
CA TRP A 291 -15.61 2.25 4.54
C TRP A 291 -16.35 2.63 5.83
N ARG A 292 -16.07 3.83 6.38
CA ARG A 292 -16.72 4.35 7.60
C ARG A 292 -18.23 4.49 7.41
N GLY A 293 -18.67 5.02 6.26
CA GLY A 293 -20.09 5.14 5.93
C GLY A 293 -20.81 3.78 5.93
N LYS A 294 -20.21 2.76 5.30
CA LYS A 294 -20.73 1.38 5.34
C LYS A 294 -20.77 0.81 6.75
N HIS A 295 -19.71 1.05 7.54
CA HIS A 295 -19.59 0.53 8.90
C HIS A 295 -20.62 1.16 9.86
N LEU A 296 -20.83 2.47 9.79
CA LEU A 296 -21.84 3.17 10.58
C LEU A 296 -23.26 2.73 10.20
N ALA A 297 -23.55 2.55 8.90
CA ALA A 297 -24.84 2.03 8.44
C ALA A 297 -25.11 0.61 8.98
N ALA A 298 -24.10 -0.27 8.97
CA ALA A 298 -24.21 -1.62 9.52
C ALA A 298 -24.49 -1.60 11.04
N GLN A 299 -23.81 -0.72 11.80
CA GLN A 299 -24.06 -0.56 13.23
C GLN A 299 -25.49 -0.07 13.53
N GLN A 300 -25.99 0.90 12.75
CA GLN A 300 -27.37 1.40 12.91
C GLN A 300 -28.40 0.30 12.61
N GLN A 301 -28.18 -0.50 11.57
CA GLN A 301 -29.06 -1.63 11.24
C GLN A 301 -29.07 -2.67 12.37
N GLN A 302 -27.92 -3.00 12.96
CA GLN A 302 -27.84 -3.92 14.09
C GLN A 302 -28.55 -3.38 15.33
N GLN A 303 -28.41 -2.08 15.65
CA GLN A 303 -29.11 -1.45 16.77
C GLN A 303 -30.63 -1.44 16.56
N GLN A 304 -31.10 -1.16 15.34
CA GLN A 304 -32.53 -1.21 15.01
C GLN A 304 -33.09 -2.63 15.13
N GLN A 305 -32.36 -3.65 14.67
CA GLN A 305 -32.78 -5.06 14.82
C GLN A 305 -32.84 -5.46 16.29
N GLN A 306 -31.87 -5.07 17.12
CA GLN A 306 -31.90 -5.35 18.56
C GLN A 306 -33.07 -4.65 19.27
N GLN A 307 -33.37 -3.39 18.91
CA GLN A 307 -34.52 -2.66 19.46
C GLN A 307 -35.85 -3.31 19.05
N GLN A 308 -35.99 -3.75 17.80
CA GLN A 308 -37.19 -4.45 17.32
C GLN A 308 -37.37 -5.81 18.00
N GLN A 309 -36.28 -6.57 18.20
CA GLN A 309 -36.32 -7.84 18.94
C GLN A 309 -36.69 -7.63 20.41
N ALA A 310 -36.12 -6.61 21.06
CA ALA A 310 -36.49 -6.26 22.43
C ALA A 310 -37.96 -5.86 22.54
N GLN A 311 -38.46 -4.99 21.64
CA GLN A 311 -39.87 -4.59 21.62
C GLN A 311 -40.81 -5.77 21.41
N SER A 312 -40.47 -6.68 20.49
CA SER A 312 -41.26 -7.90 20.23
C SER A 312 -41.27 -8.87 21.41
N TYR A 313 -40.20 -8.92 22.20
CA TYR A 313 -40.10 -9.74 23.41
C TYR A 313 -40.94 -9.17 24.58
N TYR A 314 -40.93 -7.85 24.78
CA TYR A 314 -41.64 -7.22 25.90
C TYR A 314 -43.14 -6.94 25.62
N GLN A 315 -43.57 -6.81 24.36
CA GLN A 315 -44.98 -6.52 24.01
C GLN A 315 -45.99 -7.55 24.56
N PRO A 316 -45.77 -8.87 24.42
CA PRO A 316 -46.70 -9.87 24.95
C PRO A 316 -46.74 -9.91 26.48
N GLN A 317 -45.60 -9.67 27.13
CA GLN A 317 -45.50 -9.67 28.60
C GLN A 317 -46.25 -8.47 29.22
N GLN A 318 -46.15 -7.30 28.58
CA GLN A 318 -46.92 -6.12 29.00
C GLN A 318 -48.42 -6.30 28.79
N GLN A 319 -48.85 -6.90 27.67
CA GLN A 319 -50.26 -7.21 27.44
C GLN A 319 -50.81 -8.21 28.46
N GLN A 320 -50.05 -9.26 28.82
CA GLN A 320 -50.47 -10.21 29.86
C GLN A 320 -50.59 -9.56 31.25
N HIS A 321 -49.62 -8.71 31.63
CA HIS A 321 -49.70 -7.97 32.89
C HIS A 321 -50.88 -7.00 32.92
N GLN A 322 -51.17 -6.32 31.81
CA GLN A 322 -52.31 -5.40 31.71
C GLN A 322 -53.65 -6.15 31.80
N TYR A 323 -53.79 -7.29 31.11
CA TYR A 323 -54.97 -8.15 31.24
C TYR A 323 -55.19 -8.64 32.69
N GLN A 324 -54.13 -9.04 33.39
CA GLN A 324 -54.23 -9.47 34.79
C GLN A 324 -54.64 -8.35 35.75
N GLN A 325 -54.35 -7.08 35.45
CA GLN A 325 -54.77 -5.96 36.27
C GLN A 325 -56.24 -5.55 36.05
N VAL A 326 -56.80 -5.80 34.86
CA VAL A 326 -58.19 -5.44 34.54
C VAL A 326 -59.21 -6.48 35.06
N VAL A 327 -58.77 -7.71 35.33
CA VAL A 327 -59.62 -8.83 35.77
C VAL A 327 -59.73 -8.94 37.32
N ARG A 328 -59.12 -8.02 38.06
CA ARG A 328 -59.27 -7.89 39.53
C ARG A 328 -60.22 -6.76 39.90
#